data_AF-A0A7Z0NBG8-F1
#
_entry.id   AF-A0A7Z0NBG8-F1
#
_cell.length_a   1.000
_cell.length_b   1.000
_cell.length_c   1.000
_cell.angle_alpha   90.00
_cell.angle_beta   90.00
_cell.angle_gamma   90.00
#
_symmetry.space_group_name_H-M   'P 1'
#
loop_
_entity.id
_entity.type
_entity.pdbx_description
1 polymer ?
#
loop_
_entity_poly.entity_id
_entity_poly.type
_entity_poly.pdbx_seq_one_letter_code
_entity_poly.pdbx_strand_id
1 'polypeptide(L)'
;MNSQRGFSLLEALIALVVLSIGLIGVAAMQLKALQSANAGYQRSVASVAAVDAQERLWARLATLETGQTCEDIDTSDVQSAWKEHWFQNSDATPLRGASSSHSRIAKDDSGSDCRIDVTVALGENNDDLFDYFFLLPKVESLP
;
A
#
# COMPACT_ATOMS: atom_id res chain seq x y z
N MET A 1 -14.38 67.95 9.52
CA MET A 1 -13.99 67.82 8.10
C MET A 1 -13.10 66.59 8.00
N ASN A 2 -13.61 65.49 7.45
CA ASN A 2 -12.89 64.21 7.39
C ASN A 2 -12.02 64.19 6.12
N SER A 3 -10.70 64.17 6.28
CA SER A 3 -9.76 63.93 5.19
C SER A 3 -9.79 62.45 4.81
N GLN A 4 -10.49 62.09 3.73
CA GLN A 4 -10.32 60.79 3.08
C GLN A 4 -8.91 60.71 2.50
N ARG A 5 -8.04 59.90 3.12
CA ARG A 5 -6.74 59.52 2.57
C ARG A 5 -7.00 58.44 1.51
N GLY A 6 -6.84 58.81 0.24
CA GLY A 6 -6.96 57.88 -0.89
C GLY A 6 -5.88 56.80 -0.83
N PHE A 7 -6.24 55.57 -1.24
CA PHE A 7 -5.34 54.44 -1.38
C PHE A 7 -4.21 54.79 -2.35
N SER A 8 -2.95 54.57 -1.96
CA SER A 8 -1.82 54.75 -2.87
C SER A 8 -1.73 53.55 -3.82
N LEU A 9 -1.39 53.77 -5.10
CA LEU A 9 -1.16 52.68 -6.06
C LEU A 9 -0.07 51.71 -5.58
N LEU A 10 0.90 52.21 -4.81
CA LEU A 10 1.93 51.41 -4.18
C LEU A 10 1.35 50.44 -3.12
N GLU A 11 0.34 50.87 -2.37
CA GLU A 11 -0.30 50.05 -1.32
C GLU A 11 -1.05 48.87 -1.92
N ALA A 12 -1.78 49.10 -3.03
CA ALA A 12 -2.44 48.03 -3.77
C ALA A 12 -1.44 47.02 -4.38
N LEU A 13 -0.31 47.51 -4.91
CA LEU A 13 0.77 46.65 -5.43
C LEU A 13 1.41 45.80 -4.33
N ILE A 14 1.71 46.38 -3.17
CA ILE A 14 2.24 45.64 -2.03
C ILE A 14 1.23 44.60 -1.55
N ALA A 15 -0.05 44.96 -1.44
CA ALA A 15 -1.11 44.02 -1.05
C ALA A 15 -1.22 42.84 -2.03
N LEU A 16 -1.13 43.09 -3.34
CA LEU A 16 -1.14 42.04 -4.36
C LEU A 16 0.08 41.12 -4.28
N VAL A 17 1.27 41.65 -3.97
CA VAL A 17 2.49 40.85 -3.75
C VAL A 17 2.36 39.99 -2.49
N VAL A 18 1.88 40.55 -1.38
CA VAL A 18 1.69 39.78 -0.14
C VAL A 18 0.65 38.68 -0.34
N LEU A 19 -0.45 38.98 -1.03
CA LEU A 19 -1.50 38.01 -1.34
C LEU A 19 -0.99 36.90 -2.25
N SER A 20 -0.22 37.22 -3.30
CA SER A 20 0.30 36.20 -4.22
C SER A 20 1.26 35.23 -3.53
N ILE A 21 2.14 35.74 -2.65
CA ILE A 21 3.01 34.91 -1.81
C ILE A 21 2.17 34.00 -0.90
N GLY A 22 1.11 34.54 -0.28
CA GLY A 22 0.19 33.76 0.55
C GLY A 22 -0.49 32.61 -0.21
N LEU A 23 -0.98 32.88 -1.42
CA LEU A 23 -1.62 31.86 -2.27
C LEU A 23 -0.65 30.76 -2.70
N ILE A 24 0.60 31.11 -3.03
CA ILE A 24 1.64 30.12 -3.34
C ILE A 24 1.92 29.22 -2.13
N GLY A 25 1.93 29.79 -0.92
CA GLY A 25 2.07 29.03 0.32
C GLY A 25 0.94 28.00 0.50
N VAL A 26 -0.31 28.39 0.25
CA VAL A 26 -1.48 27.49 0.32
C VAL A 26 -1.40 26.41 -0.76
N ALA A 27 -1.04 26.75 -2.00
CA ALA A 27 -0.88 25.78 -3.08
C ALA A 27 0.19 24.73 -2.75
N ALA A 28 1.33 25.15 -2.19
CA ALA A 28 2.38 24.23 -1.74
C ALA A 28 1.88 23.28 -0.63
N MET A 29 1.07 23.78 0.31
CA MET A 29 0.46 22.95 1.34
C MET A 29 -0.54 21.94 0.75
N GLN A 30 -1.35 22.36 -0.23
CA GLN A 30 -2.29 21.46 -0.93
C GLN A 30 -1.55 20.34 -1.67
N LEU A 31 -0.45 20.65 -2.37
CA LEU A 31 0.37 19.64 -3.04
C LEU A 31 0.95 18.61 -2.05
N LYS A 32 1.45 19.07 -0.90
CA LYS A 32 1.94 18.18 0.16
C LYS A 32 0.82 17.31 0.75
N ALA A 33 -0.38 17.86 0.94
CA ALA A 33 -1.54 17.11 1.40
C ALA A 33 -1.98 16.03 0.39
N LEU A 34 -1.93 16.33 -0.91
CA LEU A 34 -2.19 15.33 -1.96
C LEU A 34 -1.14 14.22 -1.97
N GLN A 35 0.14 14.58 -1.81
CA GLN A 35 1.22 13.59 -1.74
C GLN A 35 1.05 12.66 -0.52
N SER A 36 0.74 13.21 0.65
CA SER A 36 0.52 12.41 1.85
C SER A 36 -0.73 11.53 1.74
N ALA A 37 -1.82 12.04 1.16
CA ALA A 37 -3.03 11.27 0.91
C ALA A 37 -2.76 10.10 -0.05
N ASN A 38 -1.98 10.33 -1.12
CA ASN A 38 -1.61 9.29 -2.07
C ASN A 38 -0.75 8.20 -1.43
N ALA A 39 0.23 8.57 -0.59
CA ALA A 39 1.03 7.61 0.16
C ALA A 39 0.19 6.78 1.15
N GLY A 40 -0.76 7.41 1.84
CA GLY A 40 -1.70 6.71 2.72
C GLY A 40 -2.62 5.76 1.96
N TYR A 41 -3.10 6.17 0.79
CA TYR A 41 -3.89 5.33 -0.11
C TYR A 41 -3.10 4.09 -0.55
N GLN A 42 -1.87 4.26 -1.04
CA GLN A 42 -1.01 3.15 -1.46
C GLN A 42 -0.76 2.13 -0.34
N ARG A 43 -0.43 2.59 0.87
CA ARG A 43 -0.29 1.71 2.04
C ARG A 43 -1.58 0.95 2.36
N SER A 44 -2.73 1.62 2.24
CA SER A 44 -4.03 1.00 2.49
C SER A 44 -4.32 -0.10 1.48
N VAL A 45 -4.11 0.15 0.19
CA VAL A 45 -4.32 -0.86 -0.86
C VAL A 45 -3.31 -2.02 -0.72
N ALA A 46 -2.05 -1.74 -0.38
CA ALA A 46 -1.04 -2.77 -0.10
C ALA A 46 -1.48 -3.69 1.05
N SER A 47 -2.06 -3.13 2.10
CA SER A 47 -2.61 -3.95 3.20
C SER A 47 -3.78 -4.83 2.77
N VAL A 48 -4.66 -4.32 1.89
CA VAL A 48 -5.76 -5.12 1.32
C VAL A 48 -5.21 -6.27 0.47
N ALA A 49 -4.17 -6.02 -0.34
CA ALA A 49 -3.51 -7.06 -1.11
C ALA A 49 -2.88 -8.15 -0.22
N ALA A 50 -2.29 -7.77 0.90
CA ALA A 50 -1.75 -8.71 1.88
C ALA A 50 -2.86 -9.53 2.58
N VAL A 51 -3.99 -8.91 2.90
CA VAL A 51 -5.16 -9.62 3.45
C VAL A 51 -5.74 -10.61 2.44
N ASP A 52 -5.86 -10.25 1.15
CA ASP A 52 -6.30 -11.19 0.10
C ASP A 52 -5.33 -12.38 -0.05
N ALA A 53 -4.01 -12.14 0.07
CA ALA A 53 -3.03 -13.23 0.11
C ALA A 53 -3.25 -14.16 1.31
N GLN A 54 -3.52 -13.60 2.49
CA GLN A 54 -3.84 -14.36 3.69
C GLN A 54 -5.12 -15.20 3.49
N GLU A 55 -6.20 -14.59 3.00
CA GLU A 55 -7.47 -15.28 2.77
C GLU A 55 -7.33 -16.45 1.79
N ARG A 56 -6.54 -16.29 0.73
CA ARG A 56 -6.24 -17.38 -0.21
C ARG A 56 -5.49 -18.53 0.46
N LEU A 57 -4.52 -18.24 1.32
CA LEU A 57 -3.78 -19.27 2.07
C LEU A 57 -4.65 -19.96 3.11
N TRP A 58 -5.55 -19.24 3.77
CA TRP A 58 -6.57 -19.82 4.65
C TRP A 58 -7.53 -20.74 3.88
N ALA A 59 -7.92 -20.36 2.67
CA ALA A 59 -8.74 -21.22 1.81
C ALA A 59 -8.00 -22.50 1.43
N ARG A 60 -6.69 -22.44 1.16
CA ARG A 60 -5.86 -23.65 0.93
C ARG A 60 -5.75 -24.53 2.17
N LEU A 61 -5.57 -23.92 3.34
CA LEU A 61 -5.54 -24.64 4.62
C LEU A 61 -6.83 -25.44 4.85
N ALA A 62 -7.99 -24.88 4.49
CA ALA A 62 -9.28 -25.55 4.63
C ALA A 62 -9.48 -26.74 3.67
N THR A 63 -8.65 -26.85 2.63
CA THR A 63 -8.71 -27.96 1.64
C THR A 63 -7.71 -29.08 1.90
N LEU A 64 -6.94 -29.00 2.99
CA LEU A 64 -5.95 -30.00 3.34
C LEU A 64 -6.60 -31.35 3.70
N GLU A 65 -5.98 -32.42 3.24
CA GLU A 65 -6.34 -33.80 3.57
C GLU A 65 -5.84 -34.19 4.97
N THR A 66 -6.39 -35.26 5.52
CA THR A 66 -5.98 -35.81 6.81
C THR A 66 -4.49 -36.13 6.82
N GLY A 67 -3.75 -35.54 7.75
CA GLY A 67 -2.30 -35.71 7.91
C GLY A 67 -1.46 -34.65 7.19
N GLN A 68 -2.08 -33.78 6.39
CA GLN A 68 -1.42 -32.58 5.88
C GLN A 68 -1.52 -31.44 6.90
N THR A 69 -0.51 -30.58 6.88
CA THR A 69 -0.37 -29.43 7.75
C THR A 69 -0.21 -28.15 6.92
N CYS A 70 -0.16 -27.01 7.61
CA CYS A 70 0.21 -25.74 7.01
C CYS A 70 1.52 -25.81 6.19
N GLU A 71 2.40 -26.77 6.49
CA GLU A 71 3.70 -26.88 5.85
C GLU A 71 3.61 -27.43 4.44
N ASP A 72 2.54 -28.17 4.15
CA ASP A 72 2.25 -28.82 2.87
C ASP A 72 1.51 -27.91 1.89
N ILE A 73 1.19 -26.68 2.29
CA ILE A 73 0.55 -25.71 1.41
C ILE A 73 1.57 -25.20 0.38
N ASP A 74 1.29 -25.43 -0.90
CA ASP A 74 2.05 -24.83 -1.99
C ASP A 74 1.72 -23.33 -2.10
N THR A 75 2.63 -22.49 -1.62
CA THR A 75 2.51 -21.04 -1.68
C THR A 75 2.72 -20.49 -3.09
N SER A 76 3.31 -21.26 -4.01
CA SER A 76 3.64 -20.80 -5.37
C SER A 76 2.40 -20.63 -6.24
N ASP A 77 1.43 -21.54 -6.11
CA ASP A 77 0.11 -21.45 -6.75
C ASP A 77 -0.66 -20.23 -6.27
N VAL A 78 -0.68 -20.02 -4.94
CA VAL A 78 -1.35 -18.87 -4.34
C VAL A 78 -0.67 -17.57 -4.78
N GLN A 79 0.66 -17.53 -4.77
CA GLN A 79 1.42 -16.38 -5.22
C GLN A 79 1.13 -16.04 -6.68
N SER A 80 1.06 -17.04 -7.56
CA SER A 80 0.80 -16.82 -8.99
C SER A 80 -0.60 -16.22 -9.21
N ALA A 81 -1.63 -16.80 -8.58
CA ALA A 81 -3.00 -16.30 -8.66
C ALA A 81 -3.17 -14.91 -8.01
N TRP A 82 -2.44 -14.65 -6.93
CA TRP A 82 -2.42 -13.34 -6.27
C TRP A 82 -1.73 -12.29 -7.13
N LYS A 83 -0.58 -12.63 -7.74
CA LYS A 83 0.14 -11.75 -8.67
C LYS A 83 -0.70 -11.38 -9.89
N GLU A 84 -1.41 -12.35 -10.43
CA GLU A 84 -2.31 -12.15 -11.56
C GLU A 84 -3.43 -11.15 -11.21
N HIS A 85 -3.96 -11.16 -9.98
CA HIS A 85 -5.00 -10.21 -9.60
C HIS A 85 -4.46 -8.81 -9.33
N TRP A 86 -3.38 -8.70 -8.55
CA TRP A 86 -2.95 -7.42 -7.97
C TRP A 86 -1.87 -6.70 -8.78
N PHE A 87 -1.12 -7.41 -9.62
CA PHE A 87 0.10 -6.90 -10.27
C PHE A 87 0.06 -7.01 -11.80
N GLN A 88 -1.11 -7.29 -12.37
CA GLN A 88 -1.30 -7.15 -13.80
C GLN A 88 -1.12 -5.69 -14.23
N ASN A 89 -0.40 -5.50 -15.34
CA ASN A 89 -0.16 -4.20 -15.95
C ASN A 89 -1.43 -3.73 -16.69
N SER A 90 -2.48 -3.44 -15.93
CA SER A 90 -3.76 -2.93 -16.43
C SER A 90 -4.18 -1.71 -15.63
N ASP A 91 -4.89 -0.77 -16.27
CA ASP A 91 -5.41 0.44 -15.61
C ASP A 91 -6.43 0.14 -14.50
N ALA A 92 -6.83 -1.12 -14.33
CA ALA A 92 -7.80 -1.59 -13.36
C ALA A 92 -7.19 -1.99 -12.01
N THR A 93 -5.86 -2.14 -11.90
CA THR A 93 -5.25 -2.52 -10.61
C THR A 93 -5.15 -1.30 -9.69
N PRO A 94 -5.63 -1.39 -8.44
CA PRO A 94 -5.61 -0.26 -7.51
C PRO A 94 -4.19 0.07 -7.01
N LEU A 95 -3.23 -0.86 -7.16
CA LEU A 95 -1.82 -0.68 -6.81
C LEU A 95 -1.06 -0.02 -7.97
N ARG A 96 -0.96 1.31 -7.95
CA ARG A 96 -0.15 2.02 -8.94
C ARG A 96 1.34 1.77 -8.75
N GLY A 97 2.01 1.43 -9.84
CA GLY A 97 3.44 1.18 -9.87
C GLY A 97 3.83 -0.14 -9.21
N ALA A 98 2.90 -1.06 -8.98
CA ALA A 98 3.19 -2.33 -8.33
C ALA A 98 4.26 -3.13 -9.09
N SER A 99 5.22 -3.70 -8.37
CA SER A 99 6.26 -4.54 -8.96
C SER A 99 5.99 -6.01 -8.67
N SER A 100 5.64 -6.76 -9.71
CA SER A 100 5.41 -8.20 -9.62
C SER A 100 6.68 -9.00 -9.33
N SER A 101 7.85 -8.47 -9.72
CA SER A 101 9.15 -9.12 -9.49
C SER A 101 9.60 -9.05 -8.04
N HIS A 102 9.33 -7.92 -7.36
CA HIS A 102 9.73 -7.70 -5.97
C HIS A 102 8.64 -8.06 -4.95
N SER A 103 7.40 -8.21 -5.41
CA SER A 103 6.31 -8.69 -4.55
C SER A 103 6.32 -10.21 -4.45
N ARG A 104 6.10 -10.76 -3.26
CA ARG A 104 6.16 -12.20 -3.04
C ARG A 104 5.35 -12.63 -1.82
N ILE A 105 4.96 -13.90 -1.83
CA ILE A 105 4.44 -14.64 -0.68
C ILE A 105 5.46 -15.73 -0.39
N ALA A 106 6.07 -15.69 0.78
CA ALA A 106 7.09 -16.65 1.19
C ALA A 106 6.72 -17.27 2.52
N LYS A 107 6.99 -18.55 2.66
CA LYS A 107 6.96 -19.23 3.95
C LYS A 107 8.30 -18.98 4.67
N ASP A 108 8.26 -18.77 5.98
CA ASP A 108 9.47 -18.76 6.79
C ASP A 108 9.88 -20.22 7.06
N ASP A 109 10.99 -20.64 6.46
CA ASP A 109 11.55 -21.99 6.63
C ASP A 109 12.38 -22.12 7.91
N SER A 110 12.54 -21.03 8.69
CA SER A 110 13.40 -20.99 9.88
C SER A 110 12.76 -21.62 11.12
N GLY A 111 11.46 -21.91 11.11
CA GLY A 111 10.75 -22.51 12.23
C GLY A 111 9.43 -23.18 11.82
N SER A 112 8.96 -24.11 12.65
CA SER A 112 7.70 -24.85 12.43
C SER A 112 6.45 -24.01 12.74
N ASP A 113 6.52 -22.68 12.73
CA ASP A 113 5.43 -21.80 13.20
C ASP A 113 4.40 -21.45 12.11
N CYS A 114 4.47 -22.11 10.94
CA CYS A 114 3.60 -21.81 9.80
C CYS A 114 3.55 -20.30 9.44
N ARG A 115 4.68 -19.61 9.62
CA ARG A 115 4.77 -18.18 9.38
C ARG A 115 4.85 -17.93 7.88
N ILE A 116 4.00 -17.03 7.41
CA ILE A 116 3.99 -16.56 6.03
C ILE A 116 4.30 -15.07 6.04
N ASP A 117 5.28 -14.68 5.24
CA ASP A 117 5.64 -13.30 4.96
C ASP A 117 5.12 -12.90 3.57
N VAL A 118 4.38 -11.80 3.51
CA VAL A 118 3.84 -11.20 2.29
C VAL A 118 4.51 -9.85 2.08
N THR A 119 5.25 -9.73 0.99
CA THR A 119 5.91 -8.49 0.58
C THR A 119 5.14 -7.91 -0.60
N VAL A 120 4.66 -6.68 -0.45
CA VAL A 120 4.08 -5.87 -1.53
C VAL A 120 5.06 -4.76 -1.89
N ALA A 121 5.57 -4.77 -3.11
CA ALA A 121 6.51 -3.78 -3.60
C ALA A 121 5.82 -2.81 -4.57
N LEU A 122 6.01 -1.51 -4.33
CA LEU A 122 5.64 -0.45 -5.26
C LEU A 122 6.94 0.10 -5.88
N GLY A 123 7.05 0.09 -7.20
CA GLY A 123 8.23 0.53 -7.92
C GLY A 123 9.26 -0.57 -8.15
N GLU A 124 10.23 -0.28 -9.02
CA GLU A 124 11.28 -1.22 -9.42
C GLU A 124 12.47 -1.26 -8.44
N ASN A 125 12.51 -0.34 -7.47
CA ASN A 125 13.53 -0.27 -6.45
C ASN A 125 13.01 -0.81 -5.11
N ASN A 126 13.92 -1.23 -4.23
CA ASN A 126 13.59 -1.75 -2.89
C ASN A 126 13.19 -0.67 -1.86
N ASP A 127 12.82 0.53 -2.31
CA ASP A 127 12.59 1.66 -1.41
C ASP A 127 11.16 1.66 -0.83
N ASP A 128 10.18 1.11 -1.58
CA ASP A 128 8.76 1.13 -1.23
C ASP A 128 8.22 -0.31 -1.06
N LEU A 129 8.78 -1.01 -0.07
CA LEU A 129 8.37 -2.36 0.35
C LEU A 129 7.41 -2.29 1.55
N PHE A 130 6.30 -3.01 1.46
CA PHE A 130 5.37 -3.24 2.55
C PHE A 130 5.39 -4.70 2.93
N ASP A 131 6.03 -5.00 4.06
CA ASP A 131 6.12 -6.35 4.60
C ASP A 131 5.04 -6.60 5.64
N TYR A 132 4.31 -7.69 5.45
CA TYR A 132 3.30 -8.20 6.35
C TYR A 132 3.65 -9.63 6.70
N PHE A 133 3.28 -10.08 7.89
CA PHE A 133 3.38 -11.49 8.25
C PHE A 133 2.12 -11.94 8.96
N PHE A 134 1.81 -13.22 8.83
CA PHE A 134 0.77 -13.88 9.60
C PHE A 134 1.16 -15.33 9.88
N LEU A 135 0.46 -15.92 10.85
CA LEU A 135 0.64 -17.32 11.24
C LEU A 135 -0.58 -18.10 10.78
N LEU A 136 -0.37 -19.23 10.10
CA LEU A 136 -1.44 -20.19 9.87
C LEU A 136 -1.58 -21.12 11.08
N PRO A 137 -2.81 -21.45 11.51
CA PRO A 137 -2.99 -22.37 12.62
C PRO A 137 -2.51 -23.77 12.25
N LYS A 138 -1.89 -24.45 13.22
CA LYS A 138 -1.56 -25.87 13.12
C LYS A 138 -2.85 -26.68 13.28
N VAL A 139 -3.37 -27.20 12.18
CA VAL A 139 -4.47 -28.16 12.21
C VAL A 139 -3.88 -29.55 12.43
N GLU A 140 -3.92 -30.04 13.67
CA GLU A 140 -3.69 -31.45 13.92
C GLU A 140 -4.90 -32.21 13.36
N SER A 141 -4.68 -33.19 12.49
CA SER A 141 -5.75 -34.06 12.03
C SER A 141 -6.34 -34.77 13.25
N LEU A 142 -7.51 -34.32 13.71
CA LEU A 142 -8.26 -35.03 14.73
C LEU A 142 -8.61 -36.43 14.20
N PRO A 143 -8.45 -37.49 15.02
CA PRO A 143 -8.67 -38.88 14.62
C PRO A 143 -10.13 -39.20 14.25
#